data_AF-A0A925LMC3-F1
#
_entry.id   AF-A0A925LMC3-F1
#
_cell.length_a   1.000
_cell.length_b   1.000
_cell.length_c   1.000
_cell.angle_alpha   90.00
_cell.angle_beta   90.00
_cell.angle_gamma   90.00
#
_symmetry.space_group_name_H-M   'P 1'
#
loop_
_entity.id
_entity.type
_entity.pdbx_description
1 polymer ?
#
loop_
_entity_poly.entity_id
_entity_poly.type
_entity_poly.pdbx_seq_one_letter_code
_entity_poly.pdbx_strand_id
1 'polypeptide(L)'
;MLAYPAQIEKQDNSYLVTFPDFENIMTFGATIEEALHNAEEALNGCIESDFERNFSIPVSSDLSGVEIFNIPVAPHIAVAIMLRSLRADRPQSEVARQLNISYQVYQRLENPRKANPTIKTLGKIARVFGKRVELGFV
;
A
#
# COMPACT_ATOMS: atom_id res chain seq x y z
N MET A 1 8.83 0.66 -5.05
CA MET A 1 7.63 -0.13 -4.67
C MET A 1 7.17 0.39 -3.32
N LEU A 2 5.86 0.54 -3.07
CA LEU A 2 5.38 0.89 -1.73
C LEU A 2 5.51 -0.35 -0.85
N ALA A 3 6.14 -0.19 0.29
CA ALA A 3 6.32 -1.21 1.30
C ALA A 3 6.25 -0.53 2.67
N TYR A 4 6.01 -1.30 3.72
CA TYR A 4 6.11 -0.82 5.10
C TYR A 4 7.21 -1.61 5.82
N PRO A 5 8.06 -0.94 6.62
CA PRO A 5 9.04 -1.63 7.43
C PRO A 5 8.33 -2.47 8.49
N ALA A 6 8.74 -3.72 8.63
CA ALA A 6 8.37 -4.59 9.72
C ALA A 6 9.63 -5.01 10.48
N GLN A 7 9.52 -5.08 11.81
CA GLN A 7 10.55 -5.69 12.63
C GLN A 7 10.26 -7.18 12.75
N ILE A 8 11.29 -8.00 12.50
CA ILE A 8 11.21 -9.45 12.65
C ILE A 8 12.16 -9.90 13.75
N GLU A 9 11.60 -10.46 14.81
CA GLU A 9 12.34 -10.99 15.95
C GLU A 9 12.24 -12.52 15.99
N LYS A 10 13.37 -13.22 16.11
CA LYS A 10 13.37 -14.67 16.30
C LYS A 10 13.03 -15.01 17.75
N GLN A 11 11.96 -15.77 17.96
CA GLN A 11 11.50 -16.22 19.28
C GLN A 11 11.36 -17.75 19.33
N ASP A 12 12.16 -18.41 20.17
CA ASP A 12 12.23 -19.86 20.31
C ASP A 12 12.23 -20.60 18.96
N ASN A 13 11.07 -21.11 18.54
CA ASN A 13 10.82 -21.88 17.31
C ASN A 13 9.97 -21.10 16.27
N SER A 14 9.95 -19.78 16.33
CA SER A 14 9.14 -18.91 15.47
C SER A 14 9.80 -17.57 15.21
N TYR A 15 9.23 -16.80 14.29
CA TYR A 15 9.61 -15.44 13.97
C TYR A 15 8.39 -14.54 14.19
N LEU A 16 8.47 -13.64 15.16
CA LEU A 16 7.44 -12.64 15.43
C LEU A 16 7.63 -11.47 14.47
N VAL A 17 6.54 -10.97 13.90
CA VAL A 17 6.54 -9.81 13.02
C VAL A 17 5.64 -8.72 13.59
N THR A 18 6.17 -7.51 13.67
CA THR A 18 5.44 -6.31 14.09
C THR A 18 5.73 -5.14 13.15
N PHE A 19 4.79 -4.20 13.06
CA PHE A 19 4.90 -3.04 12.17
C PHE A 19 4.94 -1.75 13.00
N PRO A 20 6.04 -0.98 12.98
CA PRO A 20 6.11 0.31 13.67
C PRO A 20 5.02 1.30 13.23
N ASP A 21 4.63 1.25 11.96
CA ASP A 21 3.58 2.12 11.40
C ASP A 21 2.16 1.60 11.68
N PHE A 22 2.01 0.32 12.02
CA PHE A 22 0.73 -0.34 12.29
C PHE A 22 0.80 -1.15 13.59
N GLU A 23 0.66 -0.48 14.72
CA GLU A 23 0.76 -1.11 16.06
C GLU A 23 -0.23 -2.27 16.27
N ASN A 24 -1.33 -2.30 15.52
CA ASN A 24 -2.36 -3.34 15.59
C ASN A 24 -2.03 -4.58 14.75
N ILE A 25 -0.96 -4.59 13.97
CA ILE A 25 -0.54 -5.73 13.16
C ILE A 25 0.56 -6.49 13.91
N MET A 26 0.24 -7.73 14.25
CA MET A 26 1.19 -8.68 14.82
C MET A 26 0.92 -10.06 14.20
N THR A 27 1.97 -10.67 13.68
CA THR A 27 1.91 -11.98 12.99
C THR A 27 3.13 -12.80 13.40
N PHE A 28 3.15 -14.09 13.05
CA PHE A 28 4.32 -14.93 13.23
C PHE A 28 4.38 -16.02 12.16
N GLY A 29 5.53 -16.67 12.03
CA GLY A 29 5.71 -17.88 11.22
C GLY A 29 6.76 -18.81 11.84
N ALA A 30 6.71 -20.10 11.51
CA ALA A 30 7.71 -21.07 11.96
C ALA A 30 9.06 -20.90 11.23
N THR A 31 9.01 -20.38 9.99
CA THR A 31 10.20 -19.96 9.23
C THR A 31 10.14 -18.47 8.89
N ILE A 32 11.27 -17.90 8.47
CA ILE A 32 11.33 -16.50 8.04
C ILE A 32 10.44 -16.26 6.82
N GLU A 33 10.38 -17.22 5.89
CA GLU A 33 9.55 -17.14 4.69
C GLU A 33 8.06 -17.14 5.03
N GLU A 34 7.64 -18.00 5.96
CA GLU A 34 6.25 -18.04 6.45
C GLU A 34 5.89 -16.74 7.18
N ALA A 35 6.79 -16.22 8.03
CA ALA A 35 6.57 -14.98 8.74
C ALA A 35 6.43 -13.78 7.79
N LEU A 36 7.26 -13.70 6.74
CA LEU A 36 7.16 -12.69 5.69
C LEU A 36 5.84 -12.79 4.91
N HIS A 37 5.42 -14.01 4.56
CA HIS A 37 4.15 -14.24 3.86
C HIS A 37 2.96 -13.80 4.72
N ASN A 38 2.92 -14.23 5.98
CA ASN A 38 1.87 -13.87 6.93
C ASN A 38 1.85 -12.35 7.19
N ALA A 39 3.02 -11.71 7.24
CA ALA A 39 3.15 -10.26 7.36
C ALA A 39 2.59 -9.52 6.14
N GLU A 40 2.87 -9.99 4.92
CA GLU A 40 2.31 -9.41 3.70
C GLU A 40 0.78 -9.52 3.67
N GLU A 41 0.22 -10.69 3.98
CA GLU A 41 -1.24 -10.86 4.06
C GLU A 41 -1.87 -9.95 5.11
N ALA A 42 -1.29 -9.90 6.31
CA ALA A 42 -1.80 -9.08 7.41
C ALA A 42 -1.72 -7.58 7.10
N LEU A 43 -0.61 -7.11 6.51
CA LEU A 43 -0.43 -5.71 6.09
C LEU A 43 -1.50 -5.29 5.08
N ASN A 44 -1.65 -6.07 4.00
CA ASN A 44 -2.60 -5.73 2.95
C ASN A 44 -4.05 -5.79 3.46
N GLY A 45 -4.39 -6.80 4.27
CA GLY A 45 -5.71 -6.90 4.90
C GLY A 45 -6.01 -5.77 5.88
N CYS A 46 -5.02 -5.32 6.66
CA CYS A 46 -5.17 -4.19 7.58
C CYS A 46 -5.45 -2.90 6.82
N ILE A 47 -4.67 -2.60 5.77
CA ILE A 47 -4.85 -1.41 4.95
C ILE A 47 -6.28 -1.35 4.35
N GLU A 48 -6.77 -2.49 3.85
CA GLU A 48 -8.13 -2.59 3.34
C GLU A 48 -9.19 -2.36 4.42
N SER A 49 -9.00 -2.95 5.60
CA SER A 49 -9.93 -2.83 6.73
C SER A 49 -9.97 -1.40 7.27
N ASP A 50 -8.81 -0.78 7.48
CA ASP A 50 -8.68 0.58 7.95
C ASP A 50 -9.31 1.57 6.96
N PHE A 51 -9.11 1.34 5.67
CA PHE A 51 -9.76 2.12 4.62
C PHE A 51 -11.29 2.08 4.74
N GLU A 52 -11.89 0.89 4.86
CA GLU A 52 -13.35 0.73 4.97
C GLU A 52 -13.93 1.41 6.20
N ARG A 53 -13.14 1.44 7.28
CA ARG A 53 -13.51 2.06 8.56
C ARG A 53 -13.23 3.57 8.59
N ASN A 54 -12.76 4.14 7.48
CA ASN A 54 -12.35 5.54 7.35
C ASN A 54 -11.21 5.94 8.30
N PHE A 55 -10.36 4.98 8.68
CA PHE A 55 -9.12 5.29 9.37
C PHE A 55 -8.07 5.80 8.38
N SER A 56 -7.19 6.67 8.88
CA SER A 56 -6.04 7.14 8.12
C SER A 56 -5.05 5.99 7.94
N ILE A 57 -4.63 5.74 6.70
CA ILE A 57 -3.54 4.82 6.43
C ILE A 57 -2.22 5.57 6.74
N PRO A 58 -1.37 5.05 7.65
CA PRO A 58 -0.08 5.64 8.00
C PRO A 58 0.82 5.83 6.77
N VAL A 59 1.72 6.81 6.82
CA VAL A 59 2.81 6.91 5.84
C VAL A 59 3.89 5.91 6.23
N SER A 60 4.46 5.17 5.26
CA SER A 60 5.59 4.28 5.55
C SER A 60 6.76 5.07 6.13
N SER A 61 7.25 4.62 7.27
CA SER A 61 8.48 5.13 7.86
C SER A 61 9.70 4.72 7.03
N ASP A 62 10.73 5.56 7.05
CA ASP A 62 12.05 5.27 6.46
C ASP A 62 12.94 4.60 7.53
N LEU A 63 12.67 3.31 7.79
CA LEU A 63 13.41 2.51 8.77
C LEU A 63 14.28 1.48 8.05
N SER A 64 15.49 1.30 8.55
CA SER A 64 16.44 0.30 8.09
C SER A 64 17.20 -0.29 9.27
N GLY A 65 17.60 -1.55 9.13
CA GLY A 65 18.28 -2.31 10.18
C GLY A 65 18.41 -3.77 9.80
N VAL A 66 19.20 -4.52 10.57
CA VAL A 66 19.45 -5.95 10.31
C VAL A 66 18.17 -6.78 10.44
N GLU A 67 17.26 -6.37 11.33
CA GLU A 67 16.00 -7.06 11.63
C GLU A 67 14.78 -6.34 11.03
N ILE A 68 15.02 -5.35 10.16
CA ILE A 68 13.95 -4.59 9.50
C ILE A 68 13.78 -5.10 8.07
N PHE A 69 12.57 -5.55 7.76
CA PHE A 69 12.19 -6.07 6.46
C PHE A 69 11.10 -5.19 5.85
N ASN A 70 11.29 -4.80 4.59
CA ASN A 70 10.27 -4.05 3.85
C ASN A 70 9.23 -5.01 3.30
N ILE A 71 8.04 -5.02 3.91
CA ILE A 71 6.93 -5.86 3.49
C ILE A 71 6.16 -5.14 2.38
N PRO A 72 6.04 -5.76 1.18
CA PRO A 72 5.45 -5.09 0.04
C PRO A 72 3.95 -4.89 0.20
N VAL A 73 3.46 -3.77 -0.34
CA VAL A 73 2.02 -3.55 -0.52
C VAL A 73 1.62 -4.05 -1.90
N ALA A 74 0.52 -4.80 -1.97
CA ALA A 74 -0.01 -5.35 -3.20
C ALA A 74 -0.20 -4.22 -4.25
N PRO A 75 0.16 -4.42 -5.53
CA PRO A 75 0.24 -3.34 -6.51
C PRO A 75 -1.04 -2.49 -6.64
N HIS A 76 -2.20 -3.13 -6.55
CA HIS A 76 -3.49 -2.46 -6.66
C HIS A 76 -3.80 -1.54 -5.46
N ILE A 77 -3.47 -2.00 -4.25
CA ILE A 77 -3.54 -1.20 -3.01
C ILE A 77 -2.54 -0.06 -3.06
N ALA A 78 -1.30 -0.34 -3.48
CA ALA A 78 -0.24 0.66 -3.61
C ALA A 78 -0.66 1.80 -4.54
N VAL A 79 -1.28 1.50 -5.69
CA VAL A 79 -1.80 2.53 -6.59
C VAL A 79 -2.85 3.40 -5.90
N ALA A 80 -3.77 2.81 -5.14
CA ALA A 80 -4.80 3.57 -4.43
C ALA A 80 -4.19 4.54 -3.41
N ILE A 81 -3.23 4.08 -2.60
CA ILE A 81 -2.52 4.91 -1.61
C ILE A 81 -1.72 6.02 -2.30
N MET A 82 -0.92 5.67 -3.32
CA MET A 82 -0.11 6.64 -4.06
C MET A 82 -0.98 7.70 -4.73
N LEU A 83 -2.13 7.33 -5.30
CA LEU A 83 -3.05 8.28 -5.94
C LEU A 83 -3.65 9.24 -4.92
N ARG A 84 -4.02 8.77 -3.71
CA ARG A 84 -4.48 9.63 -2.62
C ARG A 84 -3.40 10.63 -2.20
N SER A 85 -2.16 10.16 -2.04
CA SER A 85 -1.00 11.00 -1.72
C SER A 85 -0.74 12.06 -2.81
N LEU A 86 -0.77 11.66 -4.09
CA LEU A 86 -0.62 12.58 -5.22
C LEU A 86 -1.75 13.61 -5.30
N ARG A 87 -2.99 13.21 -5.03
CA ARG A 87 -4.14 14.11 -5.00
C ARG A 87 -3.99 15.15 -3.89
N ALA A 88 -3.44 14.77 -2.74
CA ALA A 88 -3.39 15.58 -1.52
C ALA A 88 -4.79 16.11 -1.16
N ASP A 89 -4.94 17.40 -0.91
CA ASP A 89 -6.20 18.02 -0.50
C ASP A 89 -7.16 18.32 -1.66
N ARG A 90 -6.74 18.10 -2.91
CA ARG A 90 -7.61 18.34 -4.07
C ARG A 90 -8.86 17.46 -3.99
N PRO A 91 -10.05 17.98 -4.31
CA PRO A 91 -11.25 17.16 -4.39
C PRO A 91 -11.11 16.05 -5.43
N GLN A 92 -11.65 14.86 -5.13
CA GLN A 92 -11.67 13.74 -6.08
C GLN A 92 -12.34 14.11 -7.42
N SER A 93 -13.36 14.95 -7.39
CA SER A 93 -14.06 15.46 -8.58
C SER A 93 -13.17 16.31 -9.48
N GLU A 94 -12.25 17.09 -8.91
CA GLU A 94 -11.29 17.90 -9.66
C GLU A 94 -10.32 17.01 -10.44
N VAL A 95 -9.74 16.01 -9.78
CA VAL A 95 -8.78 15.10 -10.40
C VAL A 95 -9.48 14.18 -11.42
N ALA A 96 -10.71 13.72 -11.14
CA ALA A 96 -11.51 12.96 -12.10
C ALA A 96 -11.70 13.73 -13.41
N ARG A 97 -11.99 15.04 -13.32
CA ARG A 97 -12.13 15.93 -14.48
C ARG A 97 -10.80 16.10 -15.23
N GLN A 98 -9.69 16.28 -14.52
CA GLN A 98 -8.34 16.37 -15.14
C GLN A 98 -7.97 15.08 -15.89
N LEU A 99 -8.37 13.92 -15.36
CA LEU A 99 -8.14 12.62 -15.99
C LEU A 99 -9.15 12.27 -17.10
N ASN A 100 -10.18 13.10 -17.28
CA ASN A 100 -11.30 12.87 -18.18
C ASN A 100 -11.96 11.50 -17.94
N ILE A 101 -12.33 11.23 -16.68
CA ILE A 101 -13.06 10.04 -16.23
C ILE A 101 -14.21 10.44 -15.30
N SER A 102 -15.19 9.56 -15.12
CA SER A 102 -16.29 9.84 -14.19
C SER A 102 -15.81 9.83 -12.73
N TYR A 103 -16.56 10.53 -11.87
CA TYR A 103 -16.32 10.53 -10.43
C TYR A 103 -16.33 9.13 -9.83
N GLN A 104 -17.28 8.25 -10.20
CA GLN A 104 -17.32 6.88 -9.66
C GLN A 104 -16.10 6.05 -10.07
N VAL A 105 -15.61 6.25 -11.30
CA VAL A 105 -14.37 5.59 -11.75
C VAL A 105 -13.20 6.07 -10.90
N TYR A 106 -13.07 7.38 -10.69
CA TYR A 106 -12.00 7.94 -9.85
C TYR A 106 -12.08 7.45 -8.39
N GLN A 107 -13.28 7.46 -7.80
CA GLN A 107 -13.50 6.98 -6.44
C GLN A 107 -13.06 5.52 -6.28
N ARG A 108 -13.26 4.68 -7.30
CA ARG A 108 -12.78 3.29 -7.33
C ARG A 108 -11.25 3.19 -7.38
N LEU A 109 -10.56 4.14 -8.01
CA LEU A 109 -9.09 4.14 -8.11
C LEU A 109 -8.43 4.44 -6.76
N GLU A 110 -9.08 5.20 -5.88
CA GLU A 110 -8.57 5.50 -4.52
C GLU A 110 -9.06 4.51 -3.46
N ASN A 111 -9.78 3.46 -3.84
CA ASN A 111 -10.26 2.42 -2.93
C ASN A 111 -9.32 1.19 -3.00
N PRO A 112 -8.52 0.89 -1.97
CA PRO A 112 -7.60 -0.26 -1.92
C PRO A 112 -8.24 -1.59 -2.33
N ARG A 113 -9.48 -1.85 -1.90
CA ARG A 113 -10.20 -3.11 -2.18
C ARG A 113 -10.73 -3.24 -3.60
N LYS A 114 -10.87 -2.13 -4.32
CA LYS A 114 -11.56 -2.07 -5.62
C LYS A 114 -10.70 -1.53 -6.75
N ALA A 115 -9.53 -0.99 -6.43
CA ALA A 115 -8.60 -0.44 -7.39
C ALA A 115 -8.21 -1.54 -8.38
N ASN A 116 -8.51 -1.30 -9.65
CA ASN A 116 -8.03 -2.14 -10.75
C ASN A 116 -7.84 -1.22 -11.97
N PRO A 117 -6.80 -0.38 -11.96
CA PRO A 117 -6.48 0.51 -13.08
C PRO A 117 -5.84 -0.26 -14.22
N THR A 118 -6.22 0.06 -15.44
CA THR A 118 -5.47 -0.41 -16.61
C THR A 118 -4.12 0.31 -16.69
N ILE A 119 -3.12 -0.26 -17.37
CA ILE A 119 -1.85 0.43 -17.66
C ILE A 119 -2.09 1.78 -18.36
N LYS A 120 -3.08 1.86 -19.26
CA LYS A 120 -3.48 3.13 -19.89
C LYS A 120 -3.94 4.16 -18.87
N THR A 121 -4.70 3.74 -17.86
CA THR A 121 -5.12 4.60 -16.74
C THR A 121 -3.94 5.07 -15.92
N LEU A 122 -3.00 4.19 -15.56
CA LEU A 122 -1.77 4.56 -14.86
C LEU A 122 -0.96 5.58 -15.64
N GLY A 123 -0.85 5.42 -16.96
CA GLY A 123 -0.19 6.39 -17.84
C GLY A 123 -0.88 7.76 -17.86
N LYS A 124 -2.22 7.82 -17.82
CA LYS A 124 -2.98 9.07 -17.71
C LYS A 124 -2.72 9.76 -16.37
N ILE A 125 -2.79 9.01 -15.28
CA ILE A 125 -2.48 9.48 -13.92
C ILE A 125 -1.09 10.11 -13.91
N ALA A 126 -0.08 9.34 -14.33
CA ALA A 126 1.30 9.82 -14.33
C ALA A 126 1.46 11.14 -15.10
N ARG A 127 0.87 11.28 -16.29
CA ARG A 127 0.93 12.54 -17.07
C ARG A 127 0.29 13.72 -16.34
N VAL A 128 -0.91 13.54 -15.77
CA VAL A 128 -1.62 14.62 -15.04
C VAL A 128 -0.81 15.12 -13.85
N PHE A 129 -0.08 14.23 -13.17
CA PHE A 129 0.74 14.58 -12.01
C PHE A 129 2.22 14.86 -12.35
N GLY A 130 2.61 14.92 -13.63
CA GLY A 130 4.00 15.14 -14.03
C GLY A 130 4.96 14.01 -13.60
N LYS A 131 4.47 12.79 -13.48
CA LYS A 131 5.21 11.57 -13.11
C LYS A 131 5.41 10.65 -14.31
N ARG A 132 6.11 9.54 -14.09
CA ARG A 132 6.28 8.44 -15.05
C ARG A 132 5.84 7.12 -14.42
N VAL A 133 5.37 6.20 -15.25
CA VAL A 133 5.08 4.82 -14.84
C VAL A 133 6.28 3.96 -15.19
N GLU A 134 6.79 3.21 -14.23
CA GLU A 134 7.88 2.24 -14.39
C GLU A 134 7.36 0.86 -13.98
N LEU A 135 7.87 -0.19 -14.64
CA LEU A 135 7.48 -1.58 -14.39
C LEU A 135 8.75 -2.43 -14.29
N GLY A 136 8.75 -3.38 -13.36
CA GLY A 136 9.79 -4.38 -13.19
C GLY A 136 9.20 -5.62 -12.54
N PHE A 137 9.65 -6.80 -12.97
CA PHE A 137 9.42 -8.05 -12.27
C PHE A 137 10.66 -8.27 -11.40
N VAL A 138 10.44 -8.49 -10.10
CA VAL A 138 11.48 -8.67 -9.09
C VAL A 138 11.39 -10.06 -8.50
#